data_AF-A0AAV5WK46-F1
#
_entry.id   AF-A0AAV5WK46-F1
#
_cell.length_a   1.000
_cell.length_b   1.000
_cell.length_c   1.000
_cell.angle_alpha   90.00
_cell.angle_beta   90.00
_cell.angle_gamma   90.00
#
_symmetry.space_group_name_H-M   'P 1'
#
loop_
_entity.id
_entity.type
_entity.pdbx_description
1 polymer ?
#
loop_
_entity_poly.entity_id
_entity_poly.type
_entity_poly.pdbx_seq_one_letter_code
_entity_poly.pdbx_strand_id
1 'polypeptide(L)'
;MFDTPMLPNGAHYFNGTKETMESAIGTKAASSFSKAIGLTRDAEQFTVVILTYNRDDSLVTILKLLNNCPYLNKVIIVWNNPDRKPEDAWPTLHVPIEFIFPEKNSLLNRFIPYDEIETEAIVSLDDDQNFSHSELVFAFRVWREHRDRLVGFPERYTHMQYGKGKYGLSAVCEYSLILTGFAFMHKEFLYEFTYNQHPSILEHIEKNRNCEDIAMNFLVAHLSRKPPVRMIKKTSSENPQGKQTSGLSGNSTHYSVRSDCVQLFSEIYGYNPLLQSQHQAVPTRGGCMSGL
;
A
#
# COMPACT_ATOMS: atom_id res chain seq x y z
N MET A 1 17.89 25.07 -6.64
CA MET A 1 16.52 25.25 -6.11
C MET A 1 15.69 24.23 -6.87
N PHE A 2 15.59 23.01 -6.36
CA PHE A 2 14.83 21.95 -7.02
C PHE A 2 13.38 22.10 -6.57
N ASP A 3 12.49 22.46 -7.50
CA ASP A 3 11.05 22.38 -7.28
C ASP A 3 10.74 20.93 -6.91
N THR A 4 10.46 20.70 -5.63
CA THR A 4 9.85 19.43 -5.22
C THR A 4 8.43 19.52 -5.76
N PRO A 5 7.99 18.64 -6.68
CA PRO A 5 6.63 18.69 -7.18
C PRO A 5 5.69 18.64 -5.98
N MET A 6 4.96 19.73 -5.72
CA MET A 6 3.95 19.71 -4.69
C MET A 6 2.81 18.85 -5.24
N LEU A 7 2.64 17.68 -4.66
CA LEU A 7 1.49 16.83 -4.98
C LEU A 7 0.20 17.61 -4.69
N PRO A 8 -0.82 17.53 -5.57
CA PRO A 8 -2.07 18.28 -5.40
C PRO A 8 -2.71 18.05 -4.03
N ASN A 9 -3.29 19.10 -3.45
CA ASN A 9 -4.00 19.08 -2.18
C ASN A 9 -5.46 19.55 -2.33
N GLY A 10 -6.42 18.62 -2.33
CA GLY A 10 -7.84 18.93 -2.52
C GLY A 10 -8.82 17.78 -2.23
N ALA A 11 -8.44 16.75 -1.48
CA ALA A 11 -9.27 15.55 -1.28
C ALA A 11 -10.67 15.83 -0.69
N HIS A 12 -11.68 15.09 -1.20
CA HIS A 12 -13.05 15.11 -0.72
C HIS A 12 -13.24 14.26 0.55
N TYR A 13 -14.16 14.68 1.42
CA TYR A 13 -14.47 14.01 2.70
C TYR A 13 -15.79 13.25 2.63
N PHE A 14 -15.85 12.02 3.15
CA PHE A 14 -17.10 11.26 3.21
C PHE A 14 -17.93 11.66 4.44
N ASN A 15 -19.11 12.25 4.19
CA ASN A 15 -20.00 12.77 5.25
C ASN A 15 -20.53 11.71 6.24
N GLY A 16 -20.50 10.41 5.88
CA GLY A 16 -20.98 9.33 6.73
C GLY A 16 -19.98 8.81 7.76
N THR A 17 -18.71 9.26 7.72
CA THR A 17 -17.69 8.78 8.65
C THR A 17 -17.95 9.31 10.06
N LYS A 18 -18.34 8.41 10.97
CA LYS A 18 -18.36 8.71 12.40
C LYS A 18 -16.96 8.44 12.95
N GLU A 19 -16.24 9.50 13.29
CA GLU A 19 -15.01 9.43 14.08
C GLU A 19 -15.34 9.03 15.52
N THR A 20 -15.62 7.76 15.77
CA THR A 20 -15.61 7.24 17.14
C THR A 20 -14.18 6.87 17.50
N MET A 21 -13.36 7.87 17.85
CA MET A 21 -12.38 7.62 18.90
C MET A 21 -13.14 7.68 20.21
N GLU A 22 -13.34 6.53 20.86
CA GLU A 22 -13.80 6.52 22.24
C GLU A 22 -12.72 7.17 23.11
N SER A 23 -12.85 8.48 23.33
CA SER A 23 -12.15 9.15 24.42
C SER A 23 -12.72 8.60 25.72
N ALA A 24 -11.92 7.84 26.46
CA ALA A 24 -12.27 7.41 27.82
C ALA A 24 -12.33 8.56 28.84
N ILE A 25 -12.22 9.83 28.41
CA ILE A 25 -12.20 10.98 29.32
C ILE A 25 -13.16 12.07 28.81
N GLY A 26 -14.23 12.26 29.57
CA GLY A 26 -15.25 13.29 29.37
C GLY A 26 -14.79 14.71 29.74
N THR A 27 -13.74 15.22 29.10
CA THR A 27 -13.33 16.62 29.26
C THR A 27 -13.31 17.37 27.93
N LYS A 28 -14.02 18.50 27.90
CA LYS A 28 -14.26 19.38 26.73
C LYS A 28 -12.99 19.95 26.06
N ALA A 29 -11.80 19.68 26.60
CA ALA A 29 -10.52 20.12 26.04
C ALA A 29 -9.93 19.16 24.98
N ALA A 30 -10.35 17.88 24.97
CA ALA A 30 -9.87 16.89 24.00
C ALA A 30 -10.52 17.02 22.60
N SER A 31 -11.62 17.76 22.47
CA SER A 31 -12.39 17.85 21.23
C SER A 31 -11.72 18.68 20.12
N SER A 32 -10.76 19.56 20.46
CA SER A 32 -10.07 20.41 19.47
C SER A 32 -8.79 19.79 18.91
N PHE A 33 -8.12 18.90 19.66
CA PHE A 33 -6.94 18.17 19.15
C PHE A 33 -7.30 16.89 18.38
N SER A 34 -8.58 16.50 18.38
CA SER A 34 -9.01 15.16 17.95
C SER A 34 -9.40 15.03 16.47
N LYS A 35 -9.66 16.12 15.74
CA LYS A 35 -10.07 16.04 14.32
C LYS A 35 -8.89 16.07 13.34
N ALA A 36 -7.82 16.76 13.73
CA ALA A 36 -6.58 16.78 12.98
C ALA A 36 -5.58 15.88 13.69
N ILE A 37 -4.96 14.94 12.97
CA ILE A 37 -4.06 13.92 13.53
C ILE A 37 -2.71 14.51 14.03
N GLY A 38 -2.73 15.57 14.84
CA GLY A 38 -1.52 16.29 15.25
C GLY A 38 -0.84 17.07 14.13
N LEU A 39 -1.50 17.27 12.99
CA LEU A 39 -1.01 18.07 11.86
C LEU A 39 -1.90 19.31 11.69
N THR A 40 -1.34 20.43 11.24
CA THR A 40 -2.04 21.72 11.01
C THR A 40 -2.92 21.73 9.75
N ARG A 41 -3.38 20.57 9.28
CA ARG A 41 -4.14 20.39 8.03
C ARG A 41 -5.54 19.85 8.29
N ASP A 42 -6.42 20.00 7.30
CA ASP A 42 -7.79 19.48 7.29
C ASP A 42 -7.86 17.97 7.62
N ALA A 43 -9.05 17.53 8.01
CA ALA A 43 -9.32 16.11 8.24
C ALA A 43 -9.19 15.34 6.92
N GLU A 44 -8.32 14.34 6.89
CA GLU A 44 -8.02 13.54 5.69
C GLU A 44 -8.39 12.08 5.93
N GLN A 45 -8.78 11.42 4.86
CA GLN A 45 -9.16 10.02 4.85
C GLN A 45 -8.37 9.26 3.79
N PHE A 46 -8.46 7.94 3.81
CA PHE A 46 -7.81 7.08 2.82
C PHE A 46 -8.79 6.06 2.23
N THR A 47 -8.51 5.67 0.98
CA THR A 47 -9.20 4.59 0.28
C THR A 47 -8.37 3.32 0.35
N VAL A 48 -9.01 2.21 0.67
CA VAL A 48 -8.38 0.88 0.61
C VAL A 48 -8.63 0.29 -0.77
N VAL A 49 -7.59 -0.18 -1.45
CA VAL A 49 -7.69 -0.92 -2.72
C VAL A 49 -7.20 -2.35 -2.49
N ILE A 50 -8.08 -3.32 -2.70
CA ILE A 50 -7.77 -4.75 -2.56
C ILE A 50 -7.95 -5.43 -3.91
N LEU A 51 -6.89 -6.07 -4.41
CA LEU A 51 -6.96 -6.98 -5.55
C LEU A 51 -7.20 -8.40 -5.03
N THR A 52 -8.21 -9.09 -5.53
CA THR A 52 -8.52 -10.45 -5.10
C THR A 52 -8.70 -11.42 -6.26
N TYR A 53 -8.23 -12.66 -6.09
CA TYR A 53 -8.40 -13.75 -7.04
C TYR A 53 -8.58 -15.09 -6.30
N ASN A 54 -9.74 -15.72 -6.45
CA ASN A 54 -10.11 -17.02 -5.85
C ASN A 54 -9.81 -17.13 -4.34
N ARG A 55 -10.12 -16.08 -3.57
CA ARG A 55 -9.77 -15.95 -2.13
C ARG A 55 -10.88 -15.28 -1.31
N ASP A 56 -12.12 -15.61 -1.60
CA ASP A 56 -13.32 -14.95 -1.04
C ASP A 56 -13.33 -14.98 0.49
N ASP A 57 -12.97 -16.10 1.12
CA ASP A 57 -12.85 -16.21 2.58
C ASP A 57 -11.82 -15.24 3.19
N SER A 58 -10.71 -15.04 2.49
CA SER A 58 -9.64 -14.13 2.94
C SER A 58 -10.10 -12.67 2.78
N LEU A 59 -10.79 -12.36 1.68
CA LEU A 59 -11.44 -11.07 1.48
C LEU A 59 -12.50 -10.78 2.56
N VAL A 60 -13.37 -11.73 2.88
CA VAL A 60 -14.36 -11.60 3.98
C VAL A 60 -13.67 -11.30 5.30
N THR A 61 -12.53 -11.94 5.56
CA THR A 61 -11.74 -11.71 6.78
C THR A 61 -11.19 -10.29 6.82
N ILE A 62 -10.59 -9.80 5.73
CA ILE A 62 -10.06 -8.43 5.65
C ILE A 62 -11.19 -7.39 5.74
N LEU A 63 -12.33 -7.60 5.09
CA LEU A 63 -13.47 -6.70 5.18
C LEU A 63 -13.96 -6.57 6.63
N LYS A 64 -14.04 -7.69 7.37
CA LYS A 64 -14.36 -7.67 8.81
C LYS A 64 -13.31 -6.90 9.62
N LEU A 65 -12.02 -7.07 9.29
CA LEU A 65 -10.93 -6.33 9.94
C LEU A 65 -11.01 -4.83 9.66
N LEU A 66 -11.44 -4.40 8.47
CA LEU A 66 -11.56 -2.98 8.10
C LEU A 66 -12.78 -2.29 8.71
N ASN A 67 -13.76 -3.06 9.21
CA ASN A 67 -14.97 -2.48 9.77
C ASN A 67 -14.65 -1.58 10.99
N ASN A 68 -15.27 -0.40 11.03
CA ASN A 68 -15.02 0.68 11.99
C ASN A 68 -13.56 1.17 12.09
N CYS A 69 -12.73 0.94 11.05
CA CYS A 69 -11.37 1.47 11.03
C CYS A 69 -11.39 3.01 10.89
N PRO A 70 -10.71 3.76 11.79
CA PRO A 70 -10.66 5.22 11.69
C PRO A 70 -10.04 5.72 10.37
N TYR A 71 -10.55 6.85 9.87
CA TYR A 71 -10.11 7.53 8.64
C TYR A 71 -10.30 6.73 7.34
N LEU A 72 -10.94 5.56 7.40
CA LEU A 72 -11.34 4.84 6.20
C LEU A 72 -12.47 5.62 5.50
N ASN A 73 -12.30 5.91 4.21
CA ASN A 73 -13.29 6.57 3.37
C ASN A 73 -14.16 5.56 2.62
N LYS A 74 -13.50 4.61 1.95
CA LYS A 74 -14.08 3.66 1.00
C LYS A 74 -13.17 2.44 0.87
N VAL A 75 -13.77 1.29 0.54
CA VAL A 75 -13.04 0.09 0.14
C VAL A 75 -13.37 -0.23 -1.32
N ILE A 76 -12.34 -0.28 -2.16
CA ILE A 76 -12.44 -0.70 -3.55
C ILE A 76 -11.92 -2.12 -3.67
N ILE A 77 -12.78 -3.03 -4.15
CA ILE A 77 -12.44 -4.42 -4.43
C ILE A 77 -12.25 -4.56 -5.93
N VAL A 78 -10.99 -4.73 -6.35
CA VAL A 78 -10.64 -5.07 -7.72
C VAL A 78 -10.81 -6.57 -7.88
N TRP A 79 -11.96 -6.95 -8.45
CA TRP A 79 -12.40 -8.34 -8.57
C TRP A 79 -11.70 -9.04 -9.75
N ASN A 80 -10.54 -9.64 -9.50
CA ASN A 80 -9.67 -10.15 -10.55
C ASN A 80 -10.09 -11.52 -11.12
N ASN A 81 -11.36 -11.90 -10.95
CA ASN A 81 -11.94 -13.15 -11.42
C ASN A 81 -12.90 -12.87 -12.61
N PRO A 82 -12.40 -12.72 -13.85
CA PRO A 82 -13.25 -12.34 -14.99
C PRO A 82 -14.33 -13.40 -15.31
N ASP A 83 -14.07 -14.67 -14.95
CA ASP A 83 -14.96 -15.80 -15.27
C ASP A 83 -16.08 -16.03 -14.24
N ARG A 84 -16.11 -15.27 -13.13
CA ARG A 84 -17.15 -15.41 -12.10
C ARG A 84 -17.49 -14.08 -11.45
N LYS A 85 -18.76 -13.93 -11.06
CA LYS A 85 -19.19 -12.80 -10.23
C LYS A 85 -18.92 -13.05 -8.74
N PRO A 86 -18.74 -12.00 -7.92
CA PRO A 86 -18.76 -12.12 -6.48
C PRO A 86 -20.13 -12.63 -6.01
N GLU A 87 -20.16 -13.36 -4.90
CA GLU A 87 -21.41 -13.77 -4.26
C GLU A 87 -22.17 -12.55 -3.71
N ASP A 88 -23.47 -12.69 -3.45
CA ASP A 88 -24.31 -11.56 -3.01
C ASP A 88 -24.08 -11.15 -1.54
N ALA A 89 -23.41 -12.00 -0.74
CA ALA A 89 -23.32 -11.85 0.72
C ALA A 89 -21.91 -11.47 1.20
N TRP A 90 -21.60 -10.17 1.23
CA TRP A 90 -20.36 -9.62 1.81
C TRP A 90 -20.61 -8.92 3.15
N PRO A 91 -19.60 -8.86 4.05
CA PRO A 91 -19.71 -8.08 5.28
C PRO A 91 -20.06 -6.62 4.99
N THR A 92 -21.05 -6.09 5.70
CA THR A 92 -21.38 -4.66 5.66
C THR A 92 -20.38 -3.88 6.51
N LEU A 93 -19.85 -2.78 5.95
CA LEU A 93 -18.95 -1.86 6.63
C LEU A 93 -19.67 -0.54 6.93
N HIS A 94 -19.11 0.23 7.85
CA HIS A 94 -19.50 1.62 8.10
C HIS A 94 -19.24 2.59 6.92
N VAL A 95 -18.54 2.13 5.89
CA VAL A 95 -18.19 2.87 4.66
C VAL A 95 -18.63 2.09 3.41
N PRO A 96 -18.75 2.73 2.24
CA PRO A 96 -19.05 2.04 0.99
C PRO A 96 -17.98 0.99 0.63
N ILE A 97 -18.45 -0.14 0.09
CA ILE A 97 -17.62 -1.13 -0.61
C ILE A 97 -18.03 -1.09 -2.09
N GLU A 98 -17.07 -0.82 -2.96
CA GLU A 98 -17.27 -0.73 -4.40
C GLU A 98 -16.48 -1.82 -5.12
N PHE A 99 -17.15 -2.59 -5.98
CA PHE A 99 -16.52 -3.65 -6.77
C PHE A 99 -16.21 -3.14 -8.16
N ILE A 100 -14.95 -3.30 -8.57
CA ILE A 100 -14.49 -3.08 -9.93
C ILE A 100 -14.33 -4.44 -10.60
N PHE A 101 -14.77 -4.55 -11.87
CA PHE A 101 -14.75 -5.78 -12.65
C PHE A 101 -13.84 -5.63 -13.88
N PRO A 102 -12.52 -5.86 -13.75
CA PRO A 102 -11.62 -5.86 -14.88
C PRO A 102 -11.91 -6.99 -15.88
N GLU A 103 -11.59 -6.76 -17.15
CA GLU A 103 -11.80 -7.73 -18.23
C GLU A 103 -10.88 -8.96 -18.15
N LYS A 104 -9.73 -8.83 -17.48
CA LYS A 104 -8.73 -9.89 -17.36
C LYS A 104 -8.11 -9.96 -15.98
N ASN A 105 -7.65 -11.16 -15.61
CA ASN A 105 -6.85 -11.39 -14.42
C ASN A 105 -5.43 -10.82 -14.60
N SER A 106 -5.19 -9.64 -14.03
CA SER A 106 -3.92 -8.90 -14.07
C SER A 106 -3.56 -8.34 -12.70
N LEU A 107 -2.27 -8.36 -12.35
CA LEU A 107 -1.77 -7.71 -11.12
C LEU A 107 -1.81 -6.19 -11.23
N LEU A 108 -1.75 -5.65 -12.45
CA LEU A 108 -1.75 -4.21 -12.72
C LEU A 108 -3.10 -3.56 -12.43
N ASN A 109 -4.19 -4.34 -12.42
CA ASN A 109 -5.54 -3.82 -12.16
C ASN A 109 -5.65 -3.07 -10.82
N ARG A 110 -4.76 -3.33 -9.85
CA ARG A 110 -4.74 -2.62 -8.55
C ARG A 110 -4.14 -1.21 -8.62
N PHE A 111 -3.46 -0.88 -9.72
CA PHE A 111 -2.78 0.41 -9.92
C PHE A 111 -3.48 1.33 -10.92
N ILE A 112 -4.64 0.93 -11.43
CA ILE A 112 -5.45 1.77 -12.30
C ILE A 112 -6.05 2.91 -11.45
N PRO A 113 -5.98 4.17 -11.91
CA PRO A 113 -6.57 5.31 -11.21
C PRO A 113 -8.09 5.36 -11.46
N TYR A 114 -8.83 4.45 -10.82
CA TYR A 114 -10.29 4.40 -10.90
C TYR A 114 -10.92 5.71 -10.43
N ASP A 115 -12.00 6.13 -11.09
CA ASP A 115 -12.75 7.37 -10.75
C ASP A 115 -13.33 7.31 -9.33
N GLU A 116 -13.58 6.11 -8.83
CA GLU A 116 -14.02 5.79 -7.48
C GLU A 116 -12.98 6.19 -6.40
N ILE A 117 -11.71 6.42 -6.77
CA ILE A 117 -10.63 6.87 -5.86
C ILE A 117 -10.68 8.40 -5.70
N GLU A 118 -11.40 8.83 -4.67
CA GLU A 118 -11.61 10.25 -4.37
C GLU A 118 -10.59 10.84 -3.38
N THR A 119 -9.90 9.98 -2.61
CA THR A 119 -8.90 10.36 -1.61
C THR A 119 -7.50 10.47 -2.19
N GLU A 120 -6.68 11.40 -1.69
CA GLU A 120 -5.25 11.48 -2.05
C GLU A 120 -4.44 10.28 -1.58
N ALA A 121 -4.73 9.81 -0.36
CA ALA A 121 -4.10 8.63 0.22
C ALA A 121 -4.83 7.39 -0.27
N ILE A 122 -4.07 6.45 -0.83
CA ILE A 122 -4.55 5.09 -1.05
C ILE A 122 -3.68 4.14 -0.25
N VAL A 123 -4.28 3.08 0.28
CA VAL A 123 -3.54 1.92 0.78
C VAL A 123 -3.86 0.72 -0.09
N SER A 124 -2.82 0.20 -0.73
CA SER A 124 -2.90 -1.03 -1.48
C SER A 124 -2.70 -2.20 -0.52
N LEU A 125 -3.66 -3.13 -0.50
CA LEU A 125 -3.67 -4.28 0.40
C LEU A 125 -3.80 -5.59 -0.38
N ASP A 126 -2.95 -6.57 -0.07
CA ASP A 126 -3.18 -7.95 -0.52
C ASP A 126 -4.31 -8.59 0.29
N ASP A 127 -5.05 -9.49 -0.35
CA ASP A 127 -6.23 -10.13 0.22
C ASP A 127 -5.94 -11.16 1.34
N ASP A 128 -4.67 -11.39 1.67
CA ASP A 128 -4.19 -12.28 2.72
C ASP A 128 -3.38 -11.56 3.82
N GLN A 129 -3.38 -10.23 3.83
CA GLN A 129 -2.69 -9.47 4.87
C GLN A 129 -3.37 -9.57 6.23
N ASN A 130 -2.53 -9.61 7.26
CA ASN A 130 -2.95 -9.51 8.65
C ASN A 130 -2.37 -8.23 9.27
N PHE A 131 -3.23 -7.34 9.76
CA PHE A 131 -2.87 -6.07 10.37
C PHE A 131 -3.94 -5.67 11.40
N SER A 132 -3.59 -4.76 12.29
CA SER A 132 -4.54 -4.11 13.21
C SER A 132 -4.91 -2.69 12.74
N HIS A 133 -6.04 -2.15 13.20
CA HIS A 133 -6.40 -0.75 12.97
C HIS A 133 -5.28 0.20 13.38
N SER A 134 -4.59 -0.10 14.47
CA SER A 134 -3.46 0.71 14.95
C SER A 134 -2.31 0.79 13.96
N GLU A 135 -2.02 -0.30 13.25
CA GLU A 135 -0.97 -0.36 12.24
C GLU A 135 -1.39 0.41 10.98
N LEU A 136 -2.65 0.27 10.56
CA LEU A 136 -3.19 1.00 9.40
C LEU A 136 -3.27 2.52 9.65
N VAL A 137 -3.74 2.93 10.82
CA VAL A 137 -3.81 4.35 11.22
C VAL A 137 -2.42 4.93 11.42
N PHE A 138 -1.48 4.18 12.00
CA PHE A 138 -0.08 4.62 12.10
C PHE A 138 0.54 4.81 10.72
N ALA A 139 0.30 3.87 9.79
CA ALA A 139 0.77 3.97 8.41
C ALA A 139 0.24 5.20 7.69
N PHE A 140 -1.05 5.46 7.83
CA PHE A 140 -1.65 6.67 7.28
C PHE A 140 -0.99 7.93 7.83
N ARG A 141 -0.71 8.00 9.13
CA ARG A 141 -0.02 9.16 9.75
C ARG A 141 1.37 9.38 9.19
N VAL A 142 2.17 8.33 9.14
CA VAL A 142 3.53 8.38 8.58
C VAL A 142 3.48 8.81 7.12
N TRP A 143 2.52 8.31 6.35
CA TRP A 143 2.32 8.73 4.97
C TRP A 143 1.96 10.21 4.84
N ARG A 144 1.14 10.77 5.73
CA ARG A 144 0.79 12.21 5.69
C ARG A 144 2.01 13.12 5.81
N GLU A 145 3.07 12.67 6.48
CA GLU A 145 4.38 13.35 6.61
C GLU A 145 5.33 13.05 5.43
N HIS A 146 5.00 12.07 4.60
CA HIS A 146 5.84 11.52 3.53
C HIS A 146 5.04 11.20 2.25
N ARG A 147 4.16 12.11 1.82
CA ARG A 147 3.19 11.88 0.73
C ARG A 147 3.82 11.49 -0.60
N ASP A 148 5.04 11.94 -0.83
CA ASP A 148 5.82 11.70 -2.03
C ASP A 148 6.58 10.36 -2.01
N ARG A 149 6.28 9.48 -1.05
CA ARG A 149 6.98 8.21 -0.83
C ARG A 149 5.98 7.08 -0.58
N LEU A 150 6.39 5.85 -0.87
CA LEU A 150 5.68 4.67 -0.40
C LEU A 150 5.93 4.48 1.10
N VAL A 151 4.87 4.21 1.86
CA VAL A 151 4.95 3.96 3.30
C VAL A 151 4.26 2.65 3.64
N GLY A 152 4.97 1.68 4.21
CA GLY A 152 4.39 0.34 4.36
C GLY A 152 5.32 -0.73 4.91
N PHE A 153 4.93 -1.98 4.66
CA PHE A 153 5.68 -3.21 4.92
C PHE A 153 5.11 -4.34 4.03
N PRO A 154 5.80 -5.49 3.87
CA PRO A 154 7.16 -5.76 4.28
C PRO A 154 8.18 -5.05 3.38
N GLU A 155 9.34 -4.75 3.96
CA GLU A 155 10.48 -4.21 3.22
C GLU A 155 11.26 -5.30 2.49
N ARG A 156 11.94 -4.91 1.41
CA ARG A 156 12.88 -5.75 0.67
C ARG A 156 14.08 -4.91 0.25
N TYR A 157 15.17 -5.56 -0.10
CA TYR A 157 16.35 -4.89 -0.61
C TYR A 157 16.64 -5.34 -2.03
N THR A 158 17.25 -4.44 -2.79
CA THR A 158 17.81 -4.71 -4.10
C THR A 158 19.24 -4.22 -4.14
N HIS A 159 20.06 -4.81 -5.02
CA HIS A 159 21.39 -4.29 -5.30
C HIS A 159 21.76 -4.56 -6.76
N MET A 160 22.50 -3.63 -7.36
CA MET A 160 23.12 -3.82 -8.67
C MET A 160 24.59 -4.12 -8.47
N GLN A 161 25.04 -5.28 -8.95
CA GLN A 161 26.43 -5.71 -8.86
C GLN A 161 26.92 -6.17 -10.24
N TYR A 162 27.91 -5.47 -10.80
CA TYR A 162 28.46 -5.75 -12.14
C TYR A 162 27.38 -5.84 -13.24
N GLY A 163 26.43 -4.91 -13.23
CA GLY A 163 25.30 -4.89 -14.18
C GLY A 163 24.21 -5.93 -13.91
N LYS A 164 24.34 -6.78 -12.87
CA LYS A 164 23.31 -7.75 -12.50
C LYS A 164 22.46 -7.24 -11.35
N GLY A 165 21.15 -7.27 -11.54
CA GLY A 165 20.16 -7.01 -10.50
C GLY A 165 20.06 -8.19 -9.54
N LYS A 166 19.97 -7.88 -8.24
CA LYS A 166 19.66 -8.85 -7.20
C LYS A 166 18.50 -8.34 -6.38
N TYR A 167 17.51 -9.21 -6.19
CA TYR A 167 16.42 -9.00 -5.24
C TYR A 167 16.62 -9.92 -4.03
N GLY A 168 16.42 -9.39 -2.83
CA GLY A 168 16.63 -10.15 -1.59
C GLY A 168 15.53 -9.93 -0.55
N LEU A 169 15.33 -10.97 0.26
CA LEU A 169 14.53 -10.91 1.48
C LEU A 169 15.26 -10.09 2.54
N SER A 170 14.55 -9.24 3.27
CA SER A 170 15.13 -8.36 4.29
C SER A 170 15.84 -9.16 5.38
N ALA A 171 17.17 -9.14 5.38
CA ALA A 171 18.04 -9.76 6.39
C ALA A 171 19.19 -8.82 6.82
N VAL A 172 19.21 -7.59 6.29
CA VAL A 172 20.27 -6.59 6.47
C VAL A 172 19.63 -5.25 6.87
N CYS A 173 20.40 -4.40 7.55
CA CYS A 173 19.94 -3.11 8.10
C CYS A 173 19.37 -2.13 7.05
N GLU A 174 19.50 -2.44 5.76
CA GLU A 174 19.12 -1.61 4.63
C GLU A 174 18.00 -2.24 3.81
N TYR A 175 17.11 -1.37 3.32
CA TYR A 175 16.04 -1.73 2.39
C TYR A 175 15.96 -0.68 1.28
N SER A 176 15.42 -1.08 0.13
CA SER A 176 15.20 -0.18 -1.01
C SER A 176 13.80 -0.29 -1.59
N LEU A 177 12.98 -1.20 -1.05
CA LEU A 177 11.64 -1.49 -1.53
C LEU A 177 10.68 -1.63 -0.33
N ILE A 178 9.43 -1.24 -0.55
CA ILE A 178 8.27 -1.66 0.24
C ILE A 178 7.32 -2.39 -0.69
N LEU A 179 6.94 -3.62 -0.35
CA LEU A 179 5.99 -4.36 -1.17
C LEU A 179 4.61 -3.69 -1.10
N THR A 180 3.93 -3.59 -2.24
CA THR A 180 2.64 -2.89 -2.34
C THR A 180 1.46 -3.67 -1.77
N GLY A 181 1.72 -4.84 -1.16
CA GLY A 181 0.72 -5.64 -0.46
C GLY A 181 0.28 -5.06 0.88
N PHE A 182 1.07 -4.15 1.47
CA PHE A 182 0.61 -3.22 2.50
C PHE A 182 1.41 -1.93 2.33
N ALA A 183 0.93 -1.03 1.48
CA ALA A 183 1.61 0.24 1.22
C ALA A 183 0.63 1.38 0.99
N PHE A 184 0.81 2.45 1.78
CA PHE A 184 0.25 3.76 1.51
C PHE A 184 1.05 4.46 0.42
N MET A 185 0.32 5.11 -0.50
CA MET A 185 0.89 5.88 -1.59
C MET A 185 -0.08 7.00 -2.00
N HIS A 186 0.42 7.99 -2.72
CA HIS A 186 -0.41 9.05 -3.27
C HIS A 186 -1.12 8.58 -4.55
N LYS A 187 -2.39 8.95 -4.75
CA LYS A 187 -3.18 8.56 -5.92
C LYS A 187 -2.52 8.92 -7.26
N GLU A 188 -1.77 10.03 -7.32
CA GLU A 188 -1.01 10.44 -8.51
C GLU A 188 -0.03 9.38 -9.00
N PHE A 189 0.51 8.54 -8.10
CA PHE A 189 1.36 7.44 -8.52
C PHE A 189 0.60 6.37 -9.31
N LEU A 190 -0.72 6.24 -9.15
CA LEU A 190 -1.53 5.37 -10.02
C LEU A 190 -1.68 5.94 -11.42
N TYR A 191 -1.86 7.26 -11.54
CA TYR A 191 -1.89 7.96 -12.83
C TYR A 191 -0.55 7.82 -13.55
N GLU A 192 0.56 8.13 -12.87
CA GLU A 192 1.90 7.99 -13.42
C GLU A 192 2.21 6.53 -13.81
N PHE A 193 1.80 5.57 -12.97
CA PHE A 193 2.03 4.16 -13.25
C PHE A 193 1.21 3.67 -14.45
N THR A 194 -0.03 4.11 -14.58
CA THR A 194 -0.93 3.65 -15.65
C THR A 194 -0.63 4.31 -16.98
N TYR A 195 -0.33 5.61 -16.99
CA TYR A 195 -0.23 6.39 -18.22
C TYR A 195 1.21 6.69 -18.66
N ASN A 196 2.17 6.74 -17.73
CA ASN A 196 3.55 7.17 -18.02
C ASN A 196 4.60 6.07 -17.80
N GLN A 197 4.25 4.92 -17.23
CA GLN A 197 5.18 3.79 -17.11
C GLN A 197 5.54 3.24 -18.48
N HIS A 198 6.81 2.81 -18.63
CA HIS A 198 7.28 2.27 -19.90
C HIS A 198 6.48 1.01 -20.30
N PRO A 199 5.92 0.93 -21.53
CA PRO A 199 5.07 -0.19 -21.95
C PRO A 199 5.74 -1.56 -21.80
N SER A 200 7.04 -1.68 -22.07
CA SER A 200 7.77 -2.94 -21.91
C SER A 200 7.87 -3.42 -20.46
N ILE A 201 7.81 -2.50 -19.48
CA ILE A 201 7.73 -2.88 -18.06
C ILE A 201 6.36 -3.49 -17.76
N LEU A 202 5.29 -2.83 -18.22
CA LEU A 202 3.92 -3.31 -18.06
C LEU A 202 3.73 -4.69 -18.74
N GLU A 203 4.22 -4.86 -19.97
CA GLU A 203 4.17 -6.13 -20.69
C GLU A 203 4.96 -7.23 -19.95
N HIS A 204 6.14 -6.90 -19.42
CA HIS A 204 6.93 -7.86 -18.64
C HIS A 204 6.19 -8.32 -17.38
N ILE A 205 5.53 -7.41 -16.67
CA ILE A 205 4.74 -7.73 -15.48
C ILE A 205 3.56 -8.64 -15.86
N GLU A 206 2.83 -8.30 -16.93
CA GLU A 206 1.70 -9.11 -17.42
C GLU A 206 2.13 -10.54 -17.75
N LYS A 207 3.24 -10.68 -18.49
CA LYS A 207 3.77 -11.97 -18.93
C LYS A 207 4.22 -12.84 -17.76
N ASN A 208 4.86 -12.24 -16.75
CA ASN A 208 5.45 -12.98 -15.64
C ASN A 208 4.55 -13.06 -14.39
N ARG A 209 3.47 -12.28 -14.34
CA ARG A 209 2.58 -12.11 -13.18
C ARG A 209 3.37 -11.89 -11.89
N ASN A 210 4.30 -10.94 -11.93
CA ASN A 210 5.22 -10.61 -10.84
C ASN A 210 5.79 -9.20 -11.05
N CYS A 211 6.48 -8.66 -10.03
CA CYS A 211 7.27 -7.44 -10.09
C CYS A 211 6.52 -6.12 -10.26
N GLU A 212 5.19 -6.12 -10.15
CA GLU A 212 4.37 -4.90 -10.15
C GLU A 212 4.75 -3.98 -8.99
N ASP A 213 5.05 -4.56 -7.82
CA ASP A 213 5.53 -3.87 -6.63
C ASP A 213 6.92 -3.25 -6.85
N ILE A 214 7.85 -3.98 -7.49
CA ILE A 214 9.18 -3.47 -7.84
C ILE A 214 9.04 -2.31 -8.82
N ALA A 215 8.22 -2.43 -9.86
CA ALA A 215 8.00 -1.37 -10.84
C ALA A 215 7.40 -0.11 -10.21
N MET A 216 6.46 -0.26 -9.26
CA MET A 216 5.91 0.87 -8.51
C MET A 216 6.99 1.57 -7.66
N ASN A 217 7.86 0.82 -6.98
CA ASN A 217 8.97 1.40 -6.24
C ASN A 217 9.97 2.12 -7.17
N PHE A 218 10.26 1.57 -8.35
CA PHE A 218 11.11 2.22 -9.37
C PHE A 218 10.52 3.56 -9.79
N LEU A 219 9.22 3.59 -10.12
CA LEU A 219 8.51 4.80 -10.52
C LEU A 219 8.54 5.86 -9.42
N VAL A 220 8.15 5.50 -8.20
CA VAL A 220 8.09 6.45 -7.08
C VAL A 220 9.49 6.97 -6.74
N ALA A 221 10.52 6.12 -6.73
CA ALA A 221 11.89 6.56 -6.48
C ALA A 221 12.43 7.45 -7.62
N HIS A 222 12.06 7.17 -8.88
CA HIS A 222 12.40 8.00 -10.03
C HIS A 222 11.82 9.41 -9.92
N LEU A 223 10.53 9.50 -9.57
CA LEU A 223 9.82 10.78 -9.47
C LEU A 223 10.23 11.58 -8.23
N SER A 224 10.28 10.94 -7.07
CA SER A 224 10.53 11.62 -5.78
C SER A 224 12.00 11.83 -5.45
N ARG A 225 12.90 11.01 -6.04
CA ARG A 225 14.31 10.92 -5.67
C ARG A 225 14.53 10.60 -4.19
N LYS A 226 13.59 9.86 -3.58
CA LYS A 226 13.63 9.46 -2.17
C LYS A 226 13.40 7.94 -2.03
N PRO A 227 14.02 7.29 -1.04
CA PRO A 227 13.73 5.88 -0.73
C PRO A 227 12.32 5.74 -0.14
N PRO A 228 11.69 4.56 -0.09
CA PRO A 228 10.42 4.38 0.62
C PRO A 228 10.60 4.49 2.16
N VAL A 229 9.50 4.49 2.92
CA VAL A 229 9.50 4.51 4.40
C VAL A 229 8.99 3.18 4.93
N ARG A 230 9.87 2.45 5.61
CA ARG A 230 9.52 1.23 6.35
C ARG A 230 8.83 1.57 7.67
N MET A 231 7.80 0.78 7.98
CA MET A 231 7.24 0.71 9.33
C MET A 231 7.51 -0.64 10.00
N ILE A 232 7.56 -0.62 11.33
CA ILE A 232 7.62 -1.86 12.12
C ILE A 232 6.21 -2.32 12.44
N LYS A 233 5.88 -3.54 11.99
CA LYS A 233 4.68 -4.26 12.42
C LYS A 233 4.78 -4.60 13.91
N LYS A 234 3.78 -4.23 14.71
CA LYS A 234 3.79 -4.44 16.17
C LYS A 234 3.66 -5.92 16.52
N THR A 235 2.91 -6.65 15.69
CA THR A 235 2.78 -8.10 15.80
C THR A 235 3.75 -8.75 14.83
N SER A 236 4.95 -9.10 15.32
CA SER A 236 5.83 -10.05 14.65
C SER A 236 5.23 -11.45 14.73
N SER A 237 4.08 -11.64 14.10
CA SER A 237 3.57 -12.95 13.75
C SER A 237 3.97 -13.20 12.32
N GLU A 238 5.27 -13.37 12.08
CA GLU A 238 5.65 -14.38 11.11
C GLU A 238 4.99 -15.66 11.62
N ASN A 239 4.03 -16.20 10.87
CA ASN A 239 3.40 -17.46 11.23
C ASN A 239 4.53 -18.48 11.52
N PRO A 240 4.64 -19.04 12.73
CA PRO A 240 5.61 -20.11 13.02
C PRO A 240 5.28 -21.41 12.28
N GLN A 241 4.22 -21.40 11.48
CA GLN A 241 3.77 -22.52 10.68
C GLN A 241 3.76 -22.06 9.23
N GLY A 242 4.72 -22.57 8.47
CA GLY A 242 4.71 -22.61 7.03
C GLY A 242 3.51 -23.40 6.52
N LYS A 243 2.31 -22.86 6.66
CA LYS A 243 1.25 -23.12 5.69
C LYS A 243 1.73 -22.45 4.42
N GLN A 244 2.30 -23.26 3.53
CA GLN A 244 2.38 -22.92 2.12
C GLN A 244 0.94 -22.67 1.66
N THR A 245 0.49 -21.43 1.78
CA THR A 245 -0.57 -20.97 0.90
C THR A 245 0.01 -21.05 -0.50
N SER A 246 -0.73 -21.64 -1.42
CA SER A 246 -0.41 -21.72 -2.85
C SER A 246 -0.47 -20.32 -3.50
N GLY A 247 0.32 -19.38 -2.98
CA GLY A 247 0.46 -18.02 -3.46
C GLY A 247 1.61 -17.89 -4.45
N LEU A 248 1.67 -16.75 -5.14
CA LEU A 248 2.65 -16.47 -6.20
C LEU A 248 4.11 -16.60 -5.75
N SER A 249 4.38 -16.36 -4.46
CA SER A 249 5.71 -16.46 -3.84
C SER A 249 6.17 -17.89 -3.57
N GLY A 250 5.27 -18.88 -3.63
CA GLY A 250 5.60 -20.30 -3.45
C GLY A 250 6.26 -20.96 -4.66
N ASN A 251 6.28 -20.29 -5.82
CA ASN A 251 6.94 -20.78 -7.03
C ASN A 251 8.48 -20.72 -6.87
N SER A 252 9.18 -21.79 -7.22
CA SER A 252 10.65 -21.91 -7.10
C SER A 252 11.42 -20.84 -7.89
N THR A 253 10.81 -20.29 -8.94
CA THR A 253 11.41 -19.24 -9.80
C THR A 253 11.09 -17.81 -9.34
N HIS A 254 10.27 -17.64 -8.30
CA HIS A 254 9.74 -16.34 -7.91
C HIS A 254 10.85 -15.28 -7.63
N TYR A 255 11.90 -15.67 -6.91
CA TYR A 255 12.99 -14.77 -6.53
C TYR A 255 13.98 -14.49 -7.67
N SER A 256 14.19 -15.46 -8.57
CA SER A 256 15.03 -15.23 -9.75
C SER A 256 14.36 -14.25 -10.70
N VAL A 257 13.05 -14.43 -10.96
CA VAL A 257 12.25 -13.49 -11.77
C VAL A 257 12.33 -12.08 -11.18
N ARG A 258 12.20 -11.92 -9.85
CA ARG A 258 12.33 -10.60 -9.23
C ARG A 258 13.72 -9.97 -9.37
N SER A 259 14.79 -10.77 -9.38
CA SER A 259 16.15 -10.28 -9.65
C SER A 259 16.28 -9.82 -11.10
N ASP A 260 15.70 -10.58 -12.04
CA ASP A 260 15.65 -10.22 -13.47
C ASP A 260 14.86 -8.93 -13.69
N CYS A 261 13.74 -8.73 -12.97
CA CYS A 261 12.98 -7.48 -13.02
C CYS A 261 13.82 -6.28 -12.58
N VAL A 262 14.59 -6.38 -11.49
CA VAL A 262 15.49 -5.29 -11.05
C VAL A 262 16.50 -4.93 -12.13
N GLN A 263 17.08 -5.94 -12.79
CA GLN A 263 18.02 -5.72 -13.88
C GLN A 263 17.34 -5.06 -15.09
N LEU A 264 16.27 -5.67 -15.60
CA LEU A 264 15.56 -5.20 -16.79
C LEU A 264 15.02 -3.78 -16.59
N PHE A 265 14.42 -3.48 -15.45
CA PHE A 265 13.87 -2.15 -15.19
C PHE A 265 15.01 -1.11 -15.11
N SER A 266 16.16 -1.46 -14.54
CA SER A 266 17.33 -0.56 -14.53
C SER A 266 17.85 -0.29 -15.94
N GLU A 267 17.81 -1.28 -16.83
CA GLU A 267 18.19 -1.12 -18.24
C GLU A 267 17.21 -0.20 -18.98
N ILE A 268 15.90 -0.40 -18.79
CA ILE A 268 14.84 0.41 -19.43
C ILE A 268 14.87 1.86 -18.93
N TYR A 269 15.05 2.09 -17.63
CA TYR A 269 15.19 3.45 -17.07
C TYR A 269 16.54 4.10 -17.43
N GLY A 270 17.53 3.33 -17.90
CA GLY A 270 18.90 3.77 -18.16
C GLY A 270 19.76 3.92 -16.90
N TYR A 271 19.20 3.67 -15.71
CA TYR A 271 19.87 3.64 -14.42
C TYR A 271 18.96 2.97 -13.37
N ASN A 272 19.50 2.65 -12.18
CA ASN A 272 18.69 2.17 -11.06
C ASN A 272 18.23 3.36 -10.18
N PRO A 273 16.93 3.71 -10.14
CA PRO A 273 16.42 4.79 -9.30
C PRO A 273 16.25 4.42 -7.82
N LEU A 274 16.30 3.14 -7.46
CA LEU A 274 16.07 2.70 -6.08
C LEU A 274 17.18 3.19 -5.15
N LEU A 275 16.77 3.76 -4.02
CA LEU A 275 17.67 4.27 -2.99
C LEU A 275 17.58 3.37 -1.76
N GLN A 276 18.73 3.06 -1.15
CA GLN A 276 18.78 2.36 0.13
C GLN A 276 18.35 3.30 1.26
N SER A 277 17.71 2.74 2.28
CA SER A 277 17.43 3.42 3.53
C SER A 277 17.56 2.47 4.71
N GLN A 278 17.89 3.06 5.86
CA GLN A 278 17.85 2.42 7.17
C GLN A 278 16.79 3.07 8.07
N HIS A 279 16.08 4.09 7.55
CA HIS A 279 15.09 4.83 8.32
C HIS A 279 13.87 3.96 8.62
N GLN A 280 13.35 4.02 9.84
CA GLN A 280 12.16 3.25 10.21
C GLN A 280 11.22 4.12 11.06
N ALA A 281 9.94 4.06 10.73
CA ALA A 281 8.88 4.65 11.54
C ALA A 281 8.42 3.62 12.58
N VAL A 282 8.49 4.01 13.85
CA VAL A 282 8.08 3.19 14.99
C VAL A 282 7.05 3.97 15.80
N PRO A 283 5.91 3.37 16.18
CA PRO A 283 4.99 4.01 17.10
C PRO A 283 5.70 4.34 18.42
N THR A 284 5.54 5.57 18.92
CA THR A 284 6.11 5.97 20.22
C THR A 284 5.54 5.08 21.33
N ARG A 285 6.40 4.52 22.18
CA ARG A 285 5.97 3.84 23.41
C ARG A 285 5.58 4.88 24.45
N GLY A 286 4.31 4.90 24.85
CA GLY A 286 3.76 5.84 25.84
C GLY A 286 2.53 6.54 25.28
N GLY A 287 1.48 6.63 26.11
CA GLY A 287 0.13 7.10 25.75
C GLY A 287 0.04 8.58 25.36
N CYS A 288 0.78 9.02 24.35
CA CYS A 288 0.58 10.33 23.72
C CYS A 288 -0.77 10.40 22.98
N MET A 289 -1.44 9.26 22.79
CA MET A 289 -2.86 9.20 22.55
C MET A 289 -3.48 8.01 23.28
N SER A 290 -4.49 8.26 24.11
CA SER A 290 -5.42 7.24 24.57
C SER A 290 -6.46 7.03 23.46
N GLY A 291 -6.64 5.78 23.02
CA GLY A 291 -7.45 5.44 21.83
C GLY A 291 -6.78 4.47 20.86
N LEU A 292 -5.70 3.80 21.30
CA LEU A 292 -5.48 2.39 21.01
C LEU A 292 -6.31 1.53 21.96
#